data_AF-A0A4S2KI93-F1
#
_entry.id   AF-A0A4S2KI93-F1
#
_cell.length_a   1.000
_cell.length_b   1.000
_cell.length_c   1.000
_cell.angle_alpha   90.00
_cell.angle_beta   90.00
_cell.angle_gamma   90.00
#
_symmetry.space_group_name_H-M   'P 1'
#
loop_
_entity.id
_entity.type
_entity.pdbx_description
1 polymer ?
#
loop_
_entity_poly.entity_id
_entity_poly.type
_entity_poly.pdbx_seq_one_letter_code
_entity_poly.pdbx_strand_id
1 'polypeptide(L)'
;MFMVCELVKNNDNFNAAEVRNAKMNVSSQQNYNGDSAIGYVCVKGENSICTVKAKICPEHQVRNKAYSVIVTVNEENESIMNVECQDCAASSGRFDL
;
A
#
# COMPACT_ATOMS: atom_id res chain seq x y z
N MET A 1 -10.71 4.98 10.56
CA MET A 1 -9.38 4.33 10.70
C MET A 1 -9.55 2.90 11.21
N PHE A 2 -10.35 2.07 10.55
CA PHE A 2 -10.60 0.68 10.97
C PHE A 2 -10.22 -0.31 9.85
N MET A 3 -10.61 -0.01 8.61
CA MET A 3 -10.37 -0.89 7.44
C MET A 3 -8.90 -1.28 7.21
N VAL A 4 -7.97 -0.31 7.24
CA VAL A 4 -6.53 -0.56 7.02
C VAL A 4 -5.93 -1.41 8.14
N CYS A 5 -6.29 -1.11 9.39
CA CYS A 5 -5.80 -1.88 10.54
C CYS A 5 -6.31 -3.31 10.52
N GLU A 6 -7.53 -3.54 10.06
CA GLU A 6 -8.12 -4.88 9.93
C GLU A 6 -7.45 -5.70 8.82
N LEU A 7 -7.17 -5.09 7.67
CA LEU A 7 -6.40 -5.74 6.62
C LEU A 7 -5.00 -6.14 7.09
N VAL A 8 -4.28 -5.24 7.77
CA VAL A 8 -2.91 -5.53 8.26
C VAL A 8 -2.91 -6.65 9.31
N LYS A 9 -3.95 -6.76 10.13
CA LYS A 9 -4.09 -7.84 11.12
C LYS A 9 -4.37 -9.19 10.46
N ASN A 10 -5.20 -9.22 9.42
CA ASN A 10 -5.74 -10.45 8.83
C ASN A 10 -4.96 -10.96 7.60
N ASN A 11 -3.90 -10.27 7.18
CA ASN A 11 -3.15 -10.62 5.98
C ASN A 11 -1.74 -11.11 6.34
N ASP A 12 -1.44 -12.36 6.01
CA ASP A 12 -0.17 -13.02 6.32
C ASP A 12 1.06 -12.30 5.75
N ASN A 13 0.91 -11.60 4.62
CA ASN A 13 1.99 -10.81 4.02
C ASN A 13 2.47 -9.67 4.94
N PHE A 14 1.65 -9.24 5.91
CA PHE A 14 1.98 -8.21 6.90
C PHE A 14 2.18 -8.76 8.31
N ASN A 15 1.93 -10.06 8.53
CA ASN A 15 2.02 -10.71 9.83
C ASN A 15 3.17 -11.73 9.93
N ALA A 16 3.93 -11.94 8.84
CA ALA A 16 5.19 -12.68 8.90
C ALA A 16 6.14 -12.04 9.93
N ALA A 17 6.78 -12.90 10.76
CA ALA A 17 7.54 -12.47 11.93
C ALA A 17 8.65 -11.45 11.61
N GLU A 18 9.23 -11.52 10.41
CA GLU A 18 10.32 -10.67 9.95
C GLU A 18 9.89 -9.25 9.55
N VAL A 19 8.62 -9.08 9.17
CA VAL A 19 8.08 -7.82 8.61
C VAL A 19 6.91 -7.25 9.40
N ARG A 20 6.44 -7.98 10.42
CA ARG A 20 5.32 -7.58 11.27
C ARG A 20 5.59 -6.24 11.93
N ASN A 21 4.59 -5.34 11.87
CA ASN A 21 4.65 -3.96 12.38
C ASN A 21 5.69 -3.05 11.71
N ALA A 22 6.61 -3.54 10.87
CA ALA A 22 7.65 -2.73 10.25
C ALA A 22 7.05 -1.58 9.42
N LYS A 23 6.05 -1.89 8.59
CA LYS A 23 5.36 -0.90 7.75
C LYS A 23 4.57 0.12 8.58
N MET A 24 3.84 -0.33 9.60
CA MET A 24 3.10 0.57 10.49
C MET A 24 4.04 1.52 11.25
N ASN A 25 5.17 0.99 11.74
CA ASN A 25 6.13 1.78 12.49
C ASN A 25 6.76 2.87 11.61
N VAL A 26 7.19 2.53 10.39
CA VAL A 26 7.76 3.49 9.43
C VAL A 26 6.74 4.55 9.01
N SER A 27 5.51 4.16 8.64
CA SER A 27 4.48 5.13 8.23
C SER A 27 4.01 6.07 9.35
N SER A 28 4.26 5.71 10.61
CA SER A 28 3.85 6.50 11.78
C SER A 28 4.90 7.53 12.22
N GLN A 29 6.10 7.51 11.62
CA GLN A 29 7.16 8.45 11.96
C GLN A 29 6.84 9.85 11.45
N GLN A 30 7.13 10.89 12.24
CA GLN A 30 6.88 12.28 11.83
C GLN A 30 7.71 12.72 10.61
N ASN A 31 8.86 12.08 10.39
CA ASN A 31 9.72 12.30 9.24
C ASN A 31 9.25 11.55 7.98
N TYR A 32 8.19 10.74 8.09
CA TYR A 32 7.50 10.17 6.95
C TYR A 32 6.70 11.30 6.30
N ASN A 33 7.35 12.06 5.42
CA ASN A 33 6.69 13.06 4.58
C ASN A 33 5.81 12.34 3.54
N GLY A 34 4.70 11.74 4.01
CA GLY A 34 3.84 10.84 3.24
C GLY A 34 3.28 11.48 1.97
N ASP A 35 3.05 12.80 1.99
CA ASP A 35 2.55 13.55 0.83
C ASP A 35 3.61 13.66 -0.28
N SER A 36 4.90 13.73 0.06
CA SER A 36 5.99 13.77 -0.94
C SER A 36 6.22 12.43 -1.63
N ALA A 37 5.72 11.33 -1.03
CA ALA A 37 5.83 9.98 -1.57
C ALA A 37 4.69 9.61 -2.53
N ILE A 38 3.65 10.46 -2.67
CA ILE A 38 2.49 10.16 -3.52
C ILE A 38 2.56 11.04 -4.77
N GLY A 39 2.71 10.42 -5.94
CA GLY A 39 2.75 11.12 -7.21
C GLY A 39 1.36 11.52 -7.71
N TYR A 40 0.45 10.54 -7.84
CA TYR A 40 -0.94 10.80 -8.19
C TYR A 40 -1.84 9.72 -7.60
N VAL A 41 -3.11 10.07 -7.41
CA VAL A 41 -4.17 9.16 -6.97
C VAL A 41 -5.34 9.27 -7.94
N CYS A 42 -5.83 8.12 -8.40
CA CYS A 42 -7.03 7.99 -9.21
C CYS A 42 -8.03 7.15 -8.43
N VAL A 43 -9.27 7.60 -8.37
CA VAL A 43 -10.37 6.89 -7.70
C VAL A 43 -11.46 6.61 -8.74
N LYS A 44 -11.93 5.37 -8.79
CA LYS A 44 -13.08 4.95 -9.59
C LYS A 44 -14.07 4.23 -8.68
N GLY A 45 -15.25 4.81 -8.49
CA GLY A 45 -16.39 4.15 -7.83
C GLY A 45 -17.30 3.47 -8.85
N GLU A 46 -17.72 2.25 -8.55
CA GLU A 46 -18.71 1.51 -9.32
C GLU A 46 -19.60 0.73 -8.34
N ASN A 47 -20.86 1.16 -8.20
CA ASN A 47 -21.78 0.69 -7.16
C ASN A 47 -21.17 0.87 -5.75
N SER A 48 -21.03 -0.22 -5.00
CA SER A 48 -20.44 -0.27 -3.66
C SER A 48 -18.94 -0.62 -3.67
N ILE A 49 -18.31 -0.65 -4.85
CA ILE A 49 -16.90 -0.99 -5.01
C ILE A 49 -16.13 0.26 -5.43
N CYS A 50 -15.13 0.62 -4.63
CA CYS A 50 -14.21 1.70 -4.92
C CYS A 50 -12.83 1.15 -5.25
N THR A 51 -12.31 1.50 -6.42
CA THR A 51 -10.95 1.16 -6.84
C THR A 51 -10.08 2.41 -6.77
N VAL A 52 -9.02 2.34 -5.97
CA VAL A 52 -8.04 3.41 -5.80
C VAL A 52 -6.73 2.97 -6.44
N LYS A 53 -6.22 3.74 -7.40
CA LYS A 53 -4.89 3.56 -7.98
C LYS A 53 -3.99 4.72 -7.57
N ALA A 54 -2.87 4.44 -6.93
CA ALA A 54 -1.89 5.44 -6.53
C ALA A 54 -0.53 5.18 -7.15
N LYS A 55 0.20 6.23 -7.50
CA LYS A 55 1.62 6.19 -7.88
C LYS A 55 2.45 6.55 -6.67
N ILE A 56 3.31 5.64 -6.23
CA ILE A 56 4.11 5.79 -5.01
C ILE A 56 5.58 5.91 -5.37
N CYS A 57 6.21 6.97 -4.89
CA CYS A 57 7.64 7.17 -4.88
C CYS A 57 8.20 6.48 -3.63
N PRO A 58 9.11 5.51 -3.76
CA PRO A 58 9.71 4.85 -2.61
C PRO A 58 10.51 5.85 -1.77
N GLU A 59 10.29 5.78 -0.45
CA GLU A 59 10.73 6.75 0.57
C GLU A 59 12.24 6.97 0.65
N HIS A 60 13.06 6.07 0.11
CA HIS A 60 14.48 6.01 0.45
C HIS A 60 15.46 5.95 -0.72
N GLN A 61 15.11 6.37 -1.93
CA GLN A 61 16.15 6.63 -2.95
C GLN A 61 15.62 7.34 -4.21
N VAL A 62 16.30 8.43 -4.57
CA VAL A 62 16.21 9.14 -5.87
C VAL A 62 16.39 8.19 -7.08
N ARG A 63 16.88 6.96 -6.86
CA ARG A 63 17.18 5.95 -7.88
C ARG A 63 16.07 4.91 -8.09
N ASN A 64 15.10 4.79 -7.18
CA ASN A 64 14.08 3.75 -7.31
C ASN A 64 12.88 4.25 -8.14
N LYS A 65 12.48 3.45 -9.12
CA LYS A 65 11.34 3.76 -10.00
C LYS A 65 10.06 3.83 -9.17
N ALA A 66 9.27 4.88 -9.39
CA ALA A 66 7.95 4.99 -8.78
C ALA A 66 7.06 3.82 -9.23
N TYR A 67 6.43 3.15 -8.27
CA TYR A 67 5.57 2.00 -8.48
C TYR A 67 4.10 2.39 -8.36
N SER A 68 3.21 1.52 -8.80
CA SER A 68 1.77 1.74 -8.69
C SER A 68 1.16 0.78 -7.67
N VAL A 69 0.20 1.26 -6.88
CA VAL A 69 -0.58 0.44 -5.97
C VAL A 69 -2.03 0.53 -6.42
N ILE A 70 -2.73 -0.60 -6.47
CA ILE A 70 -4.17 -0.67 -6.71
C ILE A 70 -4.80 -1.27 -5.47
N VAL A 71 -5.81 -0.59 -4.94
CA VAL A 71 -6.61 -1.05 -3.80
C VAL A 71 -8.06 -1.12 -4.24
N THR A 72 -8.71 -2.24 -3.95
CA THR A 72 -10.15 -2.41 -4.16
C THR A 72 -10.83 -2.49 -2.80
N VAL A 73 -11.77 -1.59 -2.57
CA VAL A 73 -12.51 -1.43 -1.32
C VAL A 73 -13.98 -1.71 -1.57
N ASN A 74 -14.60 -2.48 -0.69
CA ASN A 74 -16.04 -2.59 -0.58
C ASN A 74 -16.53 -1.54 0.43
N GLU A 75 -17.23 -0.53 -0.07
CA GLU A 75 -17.68 0.61 0.72
C GLU A 75 -18.85 0.24 1.66
N GLU A 76 -19.70 -0.72 1.28
CA GLU A 76 -20.81 -1.18 2.14
C GLU A 76 -20.32 -1.99 3.34
N ASN A 77 -19.33 -2.86 3.13
CA ASN A 77 -18.78 -3.74 4.16
C ASN A 77 -17.57 -3.12 4.87
N GLU A 78 -17.23 -1.87 4.55
CA GLU A 78 -16.08 -1.16 5.09
C GLU A 78 -14.79 -2.01 5.07
N SER A 79 -14.55 -2.74 3.98
CA SER A 79 -13.47 -3.73 3.92
C SER A 79 -12.63 -3.58 2.66
N ILE A 80 -11.32 -3.78 2.82
CA ILE A 80 -10.40 -3.79 1.70
C ILE A 80 -10.39 -5.21 1.15
N MET A 81 -10.86 -5.36 -0.09
CA MET A 81 -10.97 -6.66 -0.76
C MET A 81 -9.64 -7.11 -1.35
N ASN A 82 -8.86 -6.16 -1.91
CA ASN A 82 -7.60 -6.48 -2.57
C ASN A 82 -6.61 -5.32 -2.49
N VAL A 83 -5.32 -5.65 -2.42
CA VAL A 83 -4.20 -4.71 -2.46
C VAL A 83 -3.12 -5.31 -3.36
N GLU A 84 -2.85 -4.64 -4.47
CA GLU A 84 -1.87 -5.08 -5.45
C GLU A 84 -0.80 -4.01 -5.67
N CYS A 85 0.43 -4.47 -5.81
CA CYS A 85 1.57 -3.64 -6.15
C CYS A 85 2.00 -3.95 -7.60
N GLN A 86 1.89 -2.95 -8.47
CA GLN A 86 2.33 -2.99 -9.86
C GLN A 86 3.67 -2.26 -9.99
N ASP A 87 4.58 -2.81 -10.81
CA ASP A 87 5.88 -2.20 -11.11
C ASP A 87 6.80 -2.00 -9.89
N CYS A 88 6.61 -2.75 -8.80
CA CYS A 88 7.52 -2.76 -7.66
C CYS A 88 8.46 -3.97 -7.66
N ALA A 89 9.59 -3.85 -6.97
CA ALA A 89 10.59 -4.92 -6.87
C ALA A 89 9.99 -6.25 -6.39
N ALA A 90 9.05 -6.18 -5.44
CA ALA A 90 8.30 -7.33 -4.93
C ALA A 90 7.43 -8.01 -6.01
N SER A 91 6.87 -7.25 -6.96
CA SER A 91 6.09 -7.78 -8.09
C SER A 91 6.97 -8.44 -9.16
N SER A 92 8.27 -8.08 -9.20
CA SER A 92 9.22 -8.58 -10.20
C SER A 92 9.99 -9.84 -9.75
N GLY A 93 9.74 -10.37 -8.55
CA GLY A 93 10.43 -11.55 -8.02
C GLY A 93 11.92 -11.34 -7.72
N ARG A 94 12.40 -10.09 -7.70
CA ARG A 94 13.81 -9.75 -7.49
C ARG A 94 14.00 -9.38 -6.01
N PHE A 95 14.29 -10.39 -5.18
CA PHE A 95 15.02 -10.16 -3.94
C PHE A 95 16.46 -9.84 -4.36
N ASP A 96 16.79 -8.56 -4.52
CA ASP A 96 18.18 -8.15 -4.68
C ASP A 96 18.87 -8.32 -3.31
N LEU A 97 19.68 -9.38 -3.21
CA LEU A 97 20.71 -9.65 -2.19
C LEU A 97 21.85 -8.63 -2.28
#